data_AF-A0A972Z073-F1
#
_entry.id   AF-A0A972Z073-F1
#
_cell.length_a   1.000
_cell.length_b   1.000
_cell.length_c   1.000
_cell.angle_alpha   90.00
_cell.angle_beta   90.00
_cell.angle_gamma   90.00
#
_symmetry.space_group_name_H-M   'P 1'
#
loop_
_entity.id
_entity.type
_entity.pdbx_description
1 polymer ?
#
loop_
_entity_poly.entity_id
_entity_poly.type
_entity_poly.pdbx_seq_one_letter_code
_entity_poly.pdbx_strand_id
1 'polypeptide(L)' 'MSNDYGIPLVTEDLIDCFGQPTHRLVLEIDGTVTITFHGSGVKARVDPSTRGVLTPGVHVPPTLLDHAASMRLA' A
#
# COMPACT_ATOMS: atom_id res chain seq x y z
N MET A 1 -7.89 -1.90 -19.32
CA MET A 1 -7.56 -0.87 -18.32
C MET A 1 -6.31 -1.34 -17.60
N SER A 2 -5.13 -0.96 -18.11
CA SER A 2 -3.86 -1.32 -17.48
C SER A 2 -3.71 -0.51 -16.21
N ASN A 3 -3.82 -1.18 -15.08
CA ASN A 3 -3.55 -0.61 -13.77
C ASN A 3 -2.02 -0.47 -13.65
N ASP A 4 -1.49 0.70 -14.05
CA ASP A 4 -0.05 1.02 -14.12
C ASP A 4 0.55 1.26 -12.71
N TYR A 5 0.35 0.29 -11.83
CA TYR A 5 1.11 0.14 -10.59
C TYR A 5 2.35 -0.66 -10.93
N GLY A 6 3.48 -0.32 -10.30
CA GLY A 6 4.82 -0.71 -10.75
C GLY A 6 5.10 -2.22 -10.74
N ILE A 7 6.38 -2.56 -10.83
CA ILE A 7 6.82 -3.96 -10.69
C ILE A 7 6.90 -4.27 -9.19
N PRO A 8 6.16 -5.27 -8.68
CA PRO A 8 6.12 -5.58 -7.26
C PRO A 8 7.45 -6.20 -6.79
N LEU A 9 7.99 -5.67 -5.69
CA LEU A 9 9.18 -6.17 -5.00
C LEU A 9 8.83 -6.93 -3.73
N VAL A 10 7.97 -6.36 -2.89
CA VAL A 10 7.50 -6.96 -1.63
C VAL A 10 5.99 -6.83 -1.58
N THR A 11 5.30 -7.89 -1.15
CA THR A 11 3.84 -7.88 -0.95
C THR A 11 3.53 -8.35 0.47
N GLU A 12 2.75 -7.55 1.19
CA GLU A 12 2.28 -7.85 2.53
C GLU A 12 0.76 -7.68 2.61
N ASP A 13 0.09 -8.67 3.20
CA ASP A 13 -1.36 -8.66 3.44
C ASP A 13 -1.62 -8.39 4.92
N LEU A 14 -2.38 -7.33 5.21
CA LEU A 14 -2.87 -7.03 6.55
C LEU A 14 -4.18 -7.76 6.79
N ILE A 15 -4.18 -8.67 7.75
CA ILE A 15 -5.34 -9.49 8.12
C ILE A 15 -6.03 -8.94 9.38
N ASP A 16 -7.35 -9.08 9.43
CA ASP A 16 -8.11 -8.83 10.66
C ASP A 16 -8.02 -10.02 11.64
N CYS A 17 -8.66 -9.87 12.81
CA CYS A 17 -8.72 -10.91 13.83
C CYS A 17 -9.47 -12.19 13.39
N PHE A 18 -10.17 -12.16 12.26
CA PHE A 18 -10.87 -13.29 11.67
C PHE A 18 -10.07 -13.94 10.52
N GLY A 19 -8.84 -13.47 10.29
CA GLY A 19 -7.96 -13.94 9.22
C GLY A 19 -8.34 -13.43 7.83
N GLN A 20 -9.22 -12.43 7.72
CA GLN A 20 -9.61 -11.85 6.44
C GLN A 20 -8.66 -10.71 6.05
N PRO A 21 -8.19 -10.66 4.79
CA PRO A 21 -7.34 -9.56 4.32
C PRO A 21 -8.17 -8.27 4.26
N THR A 22 -7.69 -7.25 4.98
CA THR A 22 -8.26 -5.91 5.01
C THR A 22 -7.57 -4.99 4.00
N HIS A 23 -6.25 -5.11 3.89
CA HIS A 23 -5.42 -4.30 3.02
C HIS A 23 -4.29 -5.15 2.45
N ARG A 24 -3.88 -4.83 1.23
CA ARG A 24 -2.64 -5.34 0.62
C ARG A 24 -1.71 -4.19 0.36
N LEU A 25 -0.47 -4.28 0.84
CA LEU A 25 0.58 -3.32 0.55
C LEU A 25 1.60 -3.97 -0.37
N VAL A 26 1.97 -3.26 -1.42
CA VAL A 26 2.95 -3.70 -2.41
C VAL A 26 4.03 -2.63 -2.53
N LEU A 27 5.25 -2.96 -2.12
CA LEU A 27 6.42 -2.13 -2.42
C LEU A 27 6.80 -2.34 -3.88
N GLU A 28 6.83 -1.27 -4.65
CA GLU A 28 7.13 -1.27 -6.08
C GLU A 28 8.62 -0.94 -6.33
N ILE A 29 9.12 -1.28 -7.52
CA ILE A 29 10.52 -1.04 -7.91
C ILE A 29 10.93 0.44 -7.92
N ASP A 30 9.98 1.35 -8.05
CA ASP A 30 10.23 2.79 -8.00
C ASP A 30 10.29 3.35 -6.56
N GLY A 31 10.19 2.47 -5.56
CA GLY A 31 10.23 2.82 -4.14
C GLY A 31 8.91 3.32 -3.58
N THR A 32 7.84 3.39 -4.39
CA THR A 32 6.49 3.69 -3.88
C THR A 32 5.81 2.45 -3.34
N VAL A 33 4.81 2.63 -2.48
CA VAL A 33 3.97 1.54 -1.99
C VAL A 33 2.54 1.71 -2.51
N THR A 34 2.02 0.66 -3.14
CA THR A 34 0.61 0.56 -3.54
C THR A 34 -0.19 -0.11 -2.42
N ILE A 35 -1.18 0.59 -1.88
CA ILE A 35 -2.10 0.08 -0.85
C ILE A 35 -3.45 -0.21 -1.52
N THR A 36 -3.90 -1.45 -1.47
CA THR A 36 -5.24 -1.86 -1.91
C THR A 36 -6.14 -2.05 -0.69
N PHE A 37 -7.27 -1.36 -0.64
CA PHE A 37 -8.27 -1.46 0.42
C PHE A 37 -9.32 -2.48 0.04
N HIS A 38 -9.27 -3.71 0.58
CA HIS A 38 -10.13 -4.80 0.12
C HIS A 38 -11.64 -4.53 0.31
N GLY A 39 -12.01 -3.80 1.36
CA GLY A 39 -13.42 -3.45 1.61
C GLY A 39 -14.05 -2.49 0.59
N SER A 40 -13.25 -1.69 -0.12
CA SER A 40 -13.74 -0.69 -1.09
C SER A 40 -13.21 -0.87 -2.52
N GLY A 41 -12.15 -1.66 -2.70
CA GLY A 41 -11.42 -1.79 -3.97
C GLY A 41 -10.55 -0.56 -4.32
N VAL A 42 -10.57 0.49 -3.49
CA VAL A 42 -9.75 1.68 -3.70
C VAL A 42 -8.26 1.32 -3.61
N LYS A 43 -7.46 1.99 -4.43
CA LYS A 43 -6.00 1.90 -4.39
C LYS A 43 -5.40 3.27 -4.11
N ALA A 44 -4.40 3.30 -3.24
CA ALA A 44 -3.60 4.46 -2.95
C ALA A 44 -2.13 4.16 -3.26
N ARG A 45 -1.45 5.10 -3.91
CA ARG A 45 0.01 5.10 -4.04
C ARG A 45 0.58 6.03 -2.99
N VAL A 46 1.59 5.57 -2.27
CA VAL A 46 2.24 6.36 -1.21
C VAL A 46 3.75 6.36 -1.39
N ASP A 47 4.36 7.47 -1.01
CA ASP A 47 5.81 7.58 -0.83
C ASP A 47 6.15 7.17 0.62
N PRO A 48 6.77 6.01 0.84
CA PRO A 48 7.11 5.54 2.19
C PRO A 48 8.16 6.41 2.89
N SER A 49 8.98 7.15 2.14
CA SER A 49 10.07 7.98 2.70
C SER A 49 9.54 9.26 3.36
N THR A 50 8.48 9.83 2.79
CA THR A 50 7.85 11.07 3.26
C THR A 50 6.50 10.82 3.93
N ARG A 51 5.99 9.58 3.89
CA ARG A 51 4.61 9.21 4.26
C ARG A 51 3.56 10.00 3.46
N GLY A 52 3.93 10.45 2.27
CA GLY A 52 3.07 11.24 1.38
C GLY A 52 2.12 10.33 0.61
N VAL A 53 0.83 10.68 0.58
CA VAL A 53 -0.13 10.02 -0.31
C VAL A 53 -0.07 10.70 -1.68
N LEU A 54 0.29 9.93 -2.70
CA LEU A 54 0.46 10.40 -4.07
C LEU A 54 -0.85 10.35 -4.87
N THR A 55 -1.80 9.52 -4.45
CA THR A 55 -3.13 9.43 -5.10
C THR A 55 -4.04 10.56 -4.64
N PRO A 56 -4.50 11.47 -5.54
CA PRO A 56 -5.36 12.59 -5.16
C PRO A 56 -6.71 12.13 -4.59
N GLY A 57 -7.16 12.81 -3.54
CA GLY A 57 -8.49 12.57 -2.95
C GLY A 57 -8.60 11.28 -2.13
N VAL A 58 -7.52 10.50 -2.00
CA VAL A 58 -7.50 9.30 -1.16
C VAL A 58 -6.86 9.63 0.18
N HIS A 59 -7.57 9.32 1.26
CA HIS A 59 -7.04 9.42 2.61
C HIS A 59 -6.53 8.06 3.06
N VAL A 60 -5.24 7.98 3.42
CA VAL A 60 -4.62 6.77 3.95
C VAL A 60 -4.40 6.95 5.46
N PRO A 61 -4.92 6.04 6.30
CA PRO A 61 -4.69 6.08 7.74
C PRO A 61 -3.19 6.09 8.10
N PRO A 62 -2.77 6.84 9.14
CA PRO A 62 -1.37 6.92 9.56
C PRO A 62 -0.71 5.56 9.82
N THR A 63 -1.46 4.59 10.36
CA THR A 63 -0.95 3.24 10.63
C THR A 63 -0.53 2.49 9.37
N LEU A 64 -1.24 2.69 8.25
CA LEU A 64 -0.85 2.10 6.97
C LEU A 64 0.38 2.81 6.37
N LEU A 65 0.50 4.12 6.59
CA LEU A 65 1.68 4.89 6.19
C LEU A 65 2.93 4.47 6.98
N ASP A 66 2.78 4.27 8.29
CA ASP A 66 3.86 3.76 9.14
C ASP A 66 4.31 2.36 8.71
N HIS A 67 3.35 1.49 8.38
CA HIS A 67 3.65 0.15 7.88
C HIS A 67 4.33 0.19 6.50
N ALA A 68 3.83 1.01 5.57
CA ALA A 68 4.47 1.24 4.27
C ALA A 68 5.92 1.73 4.42
N ALA A 69 6.19 2.65 5.37
CA ALA A 69 7.53 3.15 5.67
C ALA A 69 8.47 2.09 6.26
N SER A 70 7.93 1.00 6.81
CA SER A 70 8.71 -0.11 7.37
C SER A 70 9.07 -1.19 6.34
N MET A 71 8.39 -1.23 5.19
CA MET A 71 8.63 -2.23 4.14
C MET A 71 10.04 -2.08 3.55
N ARG A 72 10.77 -3.20 3.49
CA ARG A 72 12.13 -3.26 2.92
C ARG A 72 12.33 -4.59 2.22
N LEU A 73 13.25 -4.62 1.26
CA LEU A 73 13.78 -5.87 0.73
C LEU A 73 14.49 -6.62 1.86
N ALA A 74 14.17 -7.91 2.00
CA ALA A 74 14.83 -8.81 2.94
C ALA A 74 16.25 -9.17 2.49
#